data_AF-A0A8A4TJK4-F1
#
_entry.id   AF-A0A8A4TJK4-F1
#
_cell.length_a   1.000
_cell.length_b   1.000
_cell.length_c   1.000
_cell.angle_alpha   90.00
_cell.angle_beta   90.00
_cell.angle_gamma   90.00
#
_symmetry.space_group_name_H-M   'P 1'
#
loop_
_entity.id
_entity.type
_entity.pdbx_description
1 polymer ?
#
loop_
_entity_poly.entity_id
_entity_poly.type
_entity_poly.pdbx_seq_one_letter_code
_entity_poly.pdbx_strand_id
1 'polypeptide(L)'
;MSYQGEVQDQLLIAVEFNRSEGGDEQGRKPTADELFDALAQYAAVEGPLWRLLDRLKKPDRDQDDTALFTALDTYADLAERVSAAWAAHWGGGAGEGDAGLPPAGGRPAEGRPAEYRPADLGLIHPSRRSPTRTEVKPLEHRIHNYLASFTTRNETGLLNALSLTQLDDDNRLGWPEVSVVLAGDIVVPLEGTDPLRSTRDYFFPEKVRVPVTAPRRLRLTFPKLHIAEVQNATTAVSVVHNARLLGASGPRTCSSFMFRTPESAFPQPLFPLIRVADPLVMKPWTGKGESEDDAFRAVLGTLFDERFEDRDIGFAIRYGYTLAEGDPPLQTFLPVALHPRTRVDDQTVPGVADTIEAWKEKVDPVQTGGCWSFDLSLYSTVNPDQTRPLLELKQLVFPVATA
;
A
#
# COMPACT_ATOMS: atom_id res chain seq x y z
N MET A 1 1.04 15.17 2.51
CA MET A 1 0.74 16.23 1.51
C MET A 1 0.38 17.52 2.23
N SER A 2 1.01 18.65 1.86
CA SER A 2 0.63 19.99 2.34
C SER A 2 -0.36 20.60 1.36
N TYR A 3 -1.51 21.05 1.84
CA TYR A 3 -2.60 21.58 1.04
C TYR A 3 -3.02 22.96 1.56
N GLN A 4 -3.25 23.89 0.62
CA GLN A 4 -3.86 25.19 0.85
C GLN A 4 -4.94 25.37 -0.22
N GLY A 5 -6.20 25.29 0.18
CA GLY A 5 -7.31 25.49 -0.74
C GLY A 5 -8.57 25.97 -0.04
N GLU A 6 -9.55 26.35 -0.84
CA GLU A 6 -10.77 27.02 -0.42
C GLU A 6 -11.82 26.02 0.08
N VAL A 7 -12.85 26.50 0.76
CA VAL A 7 -13.96 25.65 1.28
C VAL A 7 -14.69 24.91 0.15
N GLN A 8 -14.63 25.46 -1.07
CA GLN A 8 -15.31 24.93 -2.24
C GLN A 8 -14.58 23.73 -2.88
N ASP A 9 -13.34 23.50 -2.47
CA ASP A 9 -12.50 22.42 -2.99
C ASP A 9 -12.76 21.12 -2.24
N GLN A 10 -12.67 20.01 -2.98
CA GLN A 10 -12.71 18.66 -2.41
C GLN A 10 -11.40 17.95 -2.70
N LEU A 11 -11.02 17.02 -1.83
CA LEU A 11 -9.87 16.15 -2.03
C LEU A 11 -10.38 14.77 -2.41
N LEU A 12 -10.01 14.28 -3.58
CA LEU A 12 -10.19 12.88 -3.95
C LEU A 12 -8.93 12.13 -3.56
N ILE A 13 -9.07 11.20 -2.62
CA ILE A 13 -7.99 10.44 -1.99
C ILE A 13 -8.19 8.97 -2.35
N ALA A 14 -7.22 8.38 -3.03
CA ALA A 14 -7.15 6.94 -3.26
C ALA A 14 -6.11 6.33 -2.32
N VAL A 15 -6.50 5.27 -1.62
CA VAL A 15 -5.63 4.45 -0.78
C VAL A 15 -5.60 3.05 -1.38
N GLU A 16 -4.44 2.62 -1.83
CA GLU A 16 -4.26 1.33 -2.47
C GLU A 16 -3.48 0.38 -1.55
N PHE A 17 -3.89 -0.88 -1.49
CA PHE A 17 -3.25 -1.94 -0.71
C PHE A 17 -2.94 -3.15 -1.58
N ASN A 18 -1.81 -3.80 -1.33
CA ASN A 18 -1.33 -5.00 -2.04
C ASN A 18 -1.12 -4.79 -3.55
N ARG A 19 -0.61 -3.63 -3.95
CA ARG A 19 -0.21 -3.39 -5.34
C ARG A 19 0.97 -4.30 -5.71
N SER A 20 0.80 -5.15 -6.72
CA SER A 20 1.87 -6.02 -7.22
C SER A 20 2.80 -5.25 -8.18
N GLU A 21 4.11 -5.50 -8.11
CA GLU A 21 5.10 -4.83 -8.99
C GLU A 21 5.04 -5.30 -10.46
N GLY A 22 4.14 -6.24 -10.79
CA GLY A 22 3.85 -6.68 -12.15
C GLY A 22 2.39 -6.47 -12.58
N GLY A 23 1.56 -5.82 -11.75
CA GLY A 23 0.15 -5.53 -12.03
C GLY A 23 -0.08 -4.34 -12.97
N ASP A 24 0.97 -3.71 -13.45
CA ASP A 24 0.92 -2.67 -14.48
C ASP A 24 0.62 -3.27 -15.89
N GLU A 25 -0.21 -4.32 -15.99
CA GLU A 25 -0.95 -4.55 -17.24
C GLU A 25 -2.05 -3.50 -17.44
N GLN A 26 -2.52 -2.84 -16.37
CA GLN A 26 -3.24 -1.55 -16.45
C GLN A 26 -2.31 -0.34 -16.63
N GLY A 27 -1.01 -0.54 -16.50
CA GLY A 27 0.06 0.43 -16.69
C GLY A 27 0.91 0.12 -17.92
N ARG A 28 0.33 -0.52 -18.96
CA ARG A 28 0.89 -0.41 -20.30
C ARG A 28 0.97 1.09 -20.58
N LYS A 29 2.17 1.69 -20.47
CA LYS A 29 2.43 3.01 -21.03
C LYS A 29 1.86 2.96 -22.43
N PRO A 30 0.80 3.71 -22.75
CA PRO A 30 0.29 3.71 -24.09
C PRO A 30 1.48 4.10 -24.96
N THR A 31 1.81 3.21 -25.88
CA THR A 31 2.92 3.46 -26.79
C THR A 31 2.65 4.77 -27.52
N ALA A 32 3.68 5.48 -27.99
CA ALA A 32 3.47 6.69 -28.80
C ALA A 32 2.47 6.45 -29.94
N ASP A 33 2.39 5.20 -30.40
CA ASP A 33 1.45 4.68 -31.39
C ASP A 33 -0.01 4.77 -30.95
N GLU A 34 -0.35 4.56 -29.67
CA GLU A 34 -1.73 4.58 -29.17
C GLU A 34 -2.32 6.00 -29.12
N LEU A 35 -1.51 7.02 -28.78
CA LEU A 35 -1.92 8.42 -28.89
C LEU A 35 -2.06 8.83 -30.36
N PHE A 36 -1.11 8.41 -31.20
CA PHE A 36 -1.16 8.70 -32.63
C PHE A 36 -2.40 8.07 -33.29
N ASP A 37 -2.73 6.83 -32.93
CA ASP A 37 -3.91 6.12 -33.42
C ASP A 37 -5.22 6.79 -32.96
N ALA A 38 -5.31 7.23 -31.70
CA ALA A 38 -6.47 7.95 -31.20
C ALA A 38 -6.67 9.30 -31.93
N LEU A 39 -5.58 10.05 -32.16
CA LEU A 39 -5.62 11.30 -32.91
C LEU A 39 -5.93 11.09 -34.39
N ALA A 40 -5.39 10.03 -35.01
CA ALA A 40 -5.68 9.68 -36.40
C ALA A 40 -7.14 9.26 -36.59
N GLN A 41 -7.70 8.49 -35.65
CA GLN A 41 -9.13 8.14 -35.66
C GLN A 41 -10.02 9.37 -35.55
N TYR A 42 -9.70 10.31 -34.64
CA TYR A 42 -10.41 11.58 -34.55
C TYR A 42 -10.31 12.39 -35.86
N ALA A 43 -9.10 12.58 -36.39
CA ALA A 43 -8.87 13.32 -37.62
C ALA A 43 -9.61 12.73 -38.83
N ALA A 44 -9.75 11.40 -38.90
CA ALA A 44 -10.48 10.72 -39.96
C ALA A 44 -11.99 10.99 -39.95
N VAL A 45 -12.58 11.25 -38.78
CA VAL A 45 -14.03 11.45 -38.62
C VAL A 45 -14.43 12.89 -38.32
N GLU A 46 -13.47 13.78 -38.03
CA GLU A 46 -13.69 15.16 -37.62
C GLU A 46 -14.61 15.94 -38.58
N GLY A 47 -14.34 15.89 -39.88
CA GLY A 47 -15.11 16.63 -40.88
C GLY A 47 -16.59 16.24 -40.98
N PRO A 48 -16.93 14.94 -41.09
CA PRO A 48 -18.31 14.45 -40.98
C PRO A 48 -18.96 14.75 -39.62
N LEU A 49 -18.20 14.61 -38.53
CA LEU A 49 -18.67 14.79 -37.16
C LEU A 49 -19.10 16.24 -36.89
N TRP A 50 -18.26 17.22 -37.22
CA TRP A 50 -18.61 18.64 -37.08
C TRP A 50 -19.80 19.05 -37.94
N ARG A 51 -19.97 18.46 -39.14
CA ARG A 51 -21.15 18.71 -39.98
C ARG A 51 -22.45 18.19 -39.36
N LEU A 52 -22.40 17.05 -38.67
CA LEU A 52 -23.54 16.53 -37.91
C LEU A 52 -23.82 17.40 -36.69
N LEU A 53 -22.78 17.79 -35.94
CA LEU A 53 -22.91 18.66 -34.77
C LEU A 53 -23.39 20.07 -35.12
N ASP A 54 -23.08 20.61 -36.30
CA ASP A 54 -23.56 21.93 -36.74
C ASP A 54 -25.10 21.97 -36.87
N ARG A 55 -25.75 20.81 -37.04
CA ARG A 55 -27.22 20.69 -37.03
C ARG A 55 -27.84 21.02 -35.67
N LEU A 56 -27.09 20.92 -34.56
CA LEU A 56 -27.55 21.39 -33.24
C LEU A 56 -27.85 22.89 -33.23
N LYS A 57 -27.25 23.68 -34.14
CA LYS A 57 -27.50 25.12 -34.22
C LYS A 57 -28.83 25.47 -34.89
N LYS A 58 -29.46 24.52 -35.58
CA LYS A 58 -30.79 24.66 -36.23
C LYS A 58 -31.58 23.35 -36.09
N PRO A 59 -32.12 23.06 -34.89
CA PRO A 59 -32.87 21.83 -34.66
C PRO A 59 -34.15 21.83 -35.51
N ASP A 60 -34.25 20.89 -36.44
CA ASP A 60 -35.47 20.65 -37.22
C ASP A 60 -36.33 19.63 -36.48
N ARG A 61 -37.55 20.00 -36.11
CA ARG A 61 -38.36 19.24 -35.12
C ARG A 61 -38.97 17.93 -35.65
N ASP A 62 -38.85 17.67 -36.96
CA ASP A 62 -39.50 16.55 -37.64
C ASP A 62 -38.52 15.47 -38.17
N GLN A 63 -37.25 15.50 -37.77
CA GLN A 63 -36.26 14.47 -38.18
C GLN A 63 -35.91 13.48 -37.06
N ASP A 64 -35.70 12.22 -37.46
CA ASP A 64 -35.14 11.16 -36.63
C ASP A 64 -33.69 11.51 -36.28
N ASP A 65 -33.48 12.02 -35.07
CA ASP A 65 -32.21 12.50 -34.54
C ASP A 65 -31.23 11.39 -34.15
N THR A 66 -31.54 10.12 -34.44
CA THR A 66 -30.68 8.97 -34.12
C THR A 66 -29.24 9.18 -34.61
N ALA A 67 -29.05 9.72 -35.82
CA ALA A 67 -27.73 10.01 -36.37
C ALA A 67 -26.97 11.12 -35.62
N LEU A 68 -27.68 12.07 -35.01
CA LEU A 68 -27.09 13.14 -34.20
C LEU A 68 -26.69 12.63 -32.82
N PHE A 69 -27.51 11.79 -32.20
CA PHE A 69 -27.17 11.11 -30.94
C PHE A 69 -25.95 10.20 -31.11
N THR A 70 -25.92 9.36 -32.15
CA THR A 70 -24.75 8.52 -32.44
C THR A 70 -23.49 9.35 -32.70
N ALA A 71 -23.61 10.52 -33.35
CA ALA A 71 -22.48 11.42 -33.56
C ALA A 71 -21.98 12.03 -32.24
N LEU A 72 -22.87 12.43 -31.33
CA LEU A 72 -22.50 12.94 -30.00
C LEU A 72 -21.79 11.89 -29.16
N ASP A 73 -22.30 10.65 -29.13
CA ASP A 73 -21.67 9.53 -28.43
C ASP A 73 -20.29 9.22 -29.01
N THR A 74 -20.18 9.18 -30.35
CA THR A 74 -18.89 8.95 -31.02
C THR A 74 -17.88 10.06 -30.71
N TYR A 75 -18.32 11.32 -30.65
CA TYR A 75 -17.45 12.43 -30.26
C TYR A 75 -17.00 12.31 -28.80
N ALA A 76 -17.91 12.01 -27.88
CA ALA A 76 -17.61 11.85 -26.46
C ALA A 76 -16.58 10.72 -26.25
N ASP A 77 -16.80 9.56 -26.87
CA ASP A 77 -15.90 8.41 -26.81
C ASP A 77 -14.50 8.74 -27.35
N LEU A 78 -14.41 9.45 -28.48
CA LEU A 78 -13.13 9.84 -29.07
C LEU A 78 -12.41 10.88 -28.22
N ALA A 79 -13.12 11.87 -27.67
CA ALA A 79 -12.54 12.88 -26.80
C ALA A 79 -12.02 12.25 -25.50
N GLU A 80 -12.75 11.29 -24.93
CA GLU A 80 -12.32 10.54 -23.75
C GLU A 80 -11.06 9.71 -24.03
N ARG A 81 -11.03 8.99 -25.17
CA ARG A 81 -9.86 8.21 -25.59
C ARG A 81 -8.62 9.07 -25.83
N VAL A 82 -8.77 10.18 -26.55
CA VAL A 82 -7.65 11.11 -26.79
C VAL A 82 -7.16 11.72 -25.47
N SER A 83 -8.07 12.14 -24.59
CA SER A 83 -7.72 12.67 -23.26
C SER A 83 -6.94 11.64 -22.43
N ALA A 84 -7.42 10.39 -22.38
CA ALA A 84 -6.76 9.31 -21.66
C ALA A 84 -5.37 8.99 -22.23
N ALA A 85 -5.25 8.85 -23.56
CA ALA A 85 -3.98 8.59 -24.21
C ALA A 85 -2.99 9.75 -24.03
N TRP A 86 -3.46 11.00 -24.09
CA TRP A 86 -2.65 12.20 -23.88
C TRP A 86 -2.13 12.30 -22.45
N ALA A 87 -3.02 12.12 -21.46
CA ALA A 87 -2.65 12.13 -20.05
C ALA A 87 -1.62 11.04 -19.72
N ALA A 88 -1.78 9.86 -20.31
CA ALA A 88 -0.86 8.75 -20.11
C ALA A 88 0.49 8.91 -20.85
N HIS A 89 0.50 9.56 -22.02
CA HIS A 89 1.74 9.84 -22.77
C HIS A 89 2.61 10.90 -22.10
N TRP A 90 2.01 11.96 -21.55
CA TRP A 90 2.74 13.11 -20.97
C TRP A 90 2.77 13.12 -19.43
N GLY A 91 1.98 12.30 -18.75
CA GLY A 91 1.81 12.31 -17.28
C GLY A 91 3.00 11.84 -16.46
N GLY A 92 4.11 11.41 -17.10
CA GLY A 92 5.35 11.04 -16.42
C GLY A 92 6.51 11.94 -16.83
N GLY A 93 6.58 13.17 -16.33
CA GLY A 93 7.76 14.02 -16.59
C GLY A 93 7.64 15.53 -16.41
N ALA A 94 6.72 16.06 -15.59
CA ALA A 94 6.71 17.48 -15.25
C ALA A 94 7.16 17.67 -13.79
N GLY A 95 8.46 17.47 -13.55
CA GLY A 95 9.04 17.60 -12.22
C GLY A 95 10.52 17.26 -12.13
N GLU A 96 11.29 17.46 -13.20
CA GLU A 96 12.76 17.55 -13.11
C GLU A 96 13.20 18.81 -13.86
N GLY A 97 14.12 19.53 -13.25
CA GLY A 97 14.21 20.98 -13.36
C GLY A 97 14.73 21.53 -14.69
N ASP A 98 14.33 22.77 -14.91
CA ASP A 98 15.09 23.76 -15.66
C ASP A 98 16.54 23.81 -15.14
N ALA A 99 17.44 23.18 -15.89
CA ALA A 99 18.87 23.42 -15.84
C ALA A 99 19.49 23.08 -17.21
N GLY A 100 19.58 24.10 -18.08
CA GLY A 100 20.72 24.30 -18.98
C GLY A 100 20.88 23.36 -20.18
N LEU A 101 20.57 23.92 -21.35
CA LEU A 101 21.15 23.68 -22.70
C LEU A 101 22.33 22.67 -22.82
N PRO A 102 22.32 21.78 -23.84
CA PRO A 102 23.45 20.93 -24.17
C PRO A 102 24.51 21.70 -24.99
N PRO A 103 25.83 21.49 -24.78
CA PRO A 103 26.80 21.81 -25.81
C PRO A 103 26.88 20.67 -26.83
N ALA A 104 26.76 21.06 -28.09
CA ALA A 104 27.03 20.23 -29.25
C ALA A 104 28.54 19.95 -29.43
N GLY A 105 28.84 18.77 -30.00
CA GLY A 105 30.17 18.34 -30.47
C GLY A 105 30.84 17.35 -29.51
N GLY A 106 31.34 16.18 -29.88
CA GLY A 106 31.61 15.58 -31.18
C GLY A 106 32.87 14.72 -31.06
N ARG A 107 32.70 13.38 -31.15
CA ARG A 107 33.59 12.33 -31.74
C ARG A 107 33.86 11.08 -30.86
N PRO A 108 34.00 9.90 -31.51
CA PRO A 108 34.28 8.60 -30.89
C PRO A 108 35.75 8.16 -31.01
N ALA A 109 36.14 7.20 -30.16
CA ALA A 109 37.29 6.26 -30.18
C ALA A 109 37.72 6.06 -28.71
N GLU A 110 38.22 4.97 -28.15
CA GLU A 110 38.65 3.62 -28.53
C GLU A 110 39.16 2.97 -27.19
N GLY A 111 39.35 1.65 -27.12
CA GLY A 111 40.36 1.07 -26.21
C GLY A 111 39.90 0.42 -24.89
N ARG A 112 39.74 -0.91 -24.91
CA ARG A 112 39.86 -1.87 -23.78
C ARG A 112 41.32 -1.88 -23.21
N PRO A 113 41.68 -2.51 -22.06
CA PRO A 113 41.20 -3.83 -21.60
C PRO A 113 41.06 -4.05 -20.06
N ALA A 114 40.78 -5.31 -19.73
CA ALA A 114 40.41 -5.90 -18.44
C ALA A 114 41.50 -5.90 -17.36
N GLU A 115 41.06 -5.96 -16.09
CA GLU A 115 41.85 -6.46 -14.96
C GLU A 115 41.01 -7.32 -14.01
N TYR A 116 41.71 -8.12 -13.21
CA TYR A 116 41.42 -9.50 -12.85
C TYR A 116 40.95 -9.67 -11.38
N ARG A 117 40.33 -10.82 -11.10
CA ARG A 117 39.72 -11.30 -9.83
C ARG A 117 40.73 -11.54 -8.68
N PRO A 118 40.24 -11.82 -7.45
CA PRO A 118 40.14 -13.23 -6.97
C PRO A 118 38.79 -13.54 -6.28
N ALA A 119 38.02 -14.57 -6.65
CA ALA A 119 38.13 -15.99 -6.30
C ALA A 119 37.77 -16.33 -4.83
N ASP A 120 36.63 -17.02 -4.69
CA ASP A 120 36.39 -18.20 -3.83
C ASP A 120 36.44 -18.08 -2.30
N LEU A 121 35.26 -17.88 -1.71
CA LEU A 121 34.87 -18.61 -0.50
C LEU A 121 33.62 -19.43 -0.83
N GLY A 122 33.83 -20.73 -0.98
CA GLY A 122 32.80 -21.71 -1.30
C GLY A 122 31.72 -21.74 -0.23
N LEU A 123 30.51 -21.36 -0.61
CA LEU A 123 29.28 -21.83 0.01
C LEU A 123 28.58 -22.70 -1.03
N ILE A 124 28.49 -23.98 -0.67
CA ILE A 124 27.76 -25.01 -1.41
C ILE A 124 26.33 -24.49 -1.62
N HIS A 125 25.93 -24.32 -2.89
CA HIS A 125 24.54 -24.10 -3.26
C HIS A 125 23.77 -25.41 -3.04
N PRO A 126 22.82 -25.52 -2.10
CA PRO A 126 21.85 -26.59 -2.16
C PRO A 126 20.89 -26.29 -3.33
N SER A 127 20.87 -27.23 -4.26
CA SER A 127 20.03 -27.34 -5.44
C SER A 127 18.60 -26.82 -5.24
N ARG A 128 18.22 -25.81 -6.03
CA ARG A 128 16.82 -25.45 -6.30
C ARG A 128 16.14 -26.63 -7.01
N ARG A 129 15.51 -27.52 -6.25
CA ARG A 129 14.30 -28.19 -6.73
C ARG A 129 13.15 -27.27 -6.39
N SER A 130 12.57 -26.63 -7.41
CA SER A 130 11.27 -25.97 -7.28
C SER A 130 10.23 -27.08 -7.12
N PRO A 131 9.57 -27.24 -5.96
CA PRO A 131 8.29 -27.92 -5.94
C PRO A 131 7.32 -27.11 -6.79
N THR A 132 6.49 -27.83 -7.52
CA THR A 132 5.33 -27.33 -8.26
C THR A 132 4.61 -26.25 -7.47
N ARG A 133 4.52 -25.06 -8.07
CA ARG A 133 3.82 -23.88 -7.57
C ARG A 133 2.33 -24.22 -7.44
N THR A 134 1.88 -24.62 -6.27
CA THR A 134 0.46 -24.55 -5.92
C THR A 134 0.09 -23.07 -6.00
N GLU A 135 -0.91 -22.73 -6.82
CA GLU A 135 -1.34 -21.35 -7.01
C GLU A 135 -1.95 -20.82 -5.69
N VAL A 136 -1.13 -20.12 -4.92
CA VAL A 136 -1.61 -19.25 -3.84
C VAL A 136 -2.59 -18.26 -4.45
N LYS A 137 -3.81 -18.20 -3.93
CA LYS A 137 -4.73 -17.12 -4.28
C LYS A 137 -4.04 -15.80 -3.93
N PRO A 138 -3.67 -14.96 -4.91
CA PRO A 138 -2.94 -13.74 -4.63
C PRO A 138 -3.75 -12.88 -3.67
N LEU A 139 -3.05 -12.19 -2.77
CA LEU A 139 -3.70 -11.17 -1.95
C LEU A 139 -4.37 -10.17 -2.89
N GLU A 140 -5.63 -9.88 -2.60
CA GLU A 140 -6.44 -9.00 -3.41
C GLU A 140 -5.84 -7.58 -3.41
N HIS A 141 -5.61 -7.05 -4.60
CA HIS A 141 -5.31 -5.64 -4.79
C HIS A 141 -6.58 -4.84 -4.52
N ARG A 142 -6.51 -3.89 -3.58
CA ARG A 142 -7.68 -3.12 -3.14
C ARG A 142 -7.40 -1.63 -3.29
N ILE A 143 -8.39 -0.89 -3.76
CA ILE A 143 -8.36 0.57 -3.88
C ILE A 143 -9.55 1.11 -3.13
N HIS A 144 -9.30 2.07 -2.24
CA HIS A 144 -10.32 2.75 -1.45
C HIS A 144 -10.30 4.24 -1.76
N ASN A 145 -11.39 4.71 -2.35
CA ASN A 145 -11.59 6.06 -2.79
C ASN A 145 -12.44 6.83 -1.77
N TYR A 146 -11.88 7.95 -1.32
CA TYR A 146 -12.54 8.87 -0.41
C TYR A 146 -12.59 10.27 -1.01
N LEU A 147 -13.75 10.91 -0.87
CA LEU A 147 -13.94 12.32 -1.15
C LEU A 147 -13.97 13.08 0.17
N ALA A 148 -12.95 13.88 0.43
CA ALA A 148 -12.82 14.73 1.61
C ALA A 148 -13.32 16.15 1.30
N SER A 149 -14.24 16.65 2.11
CA SER A 149 -14.80 18.01 1.99
C SER A 149 -14.74 18.73 3.33
N PHE A 150 -14.28 19.98 3.36
CA PHE A 150 -14.27 20.77 4.58
C PHE A 150 -15.52 21.64 4.71
N THR A 151 -16.02 21.81 5.93
CA THR A 151 -17.08 22.76 6.25
C THR A 151 -16.57 23.82 7.22
N THR A 152 -17.18 25.01 7.18
CA THR A 152 -16.80 26.14 8.02
C THR A 152 -17.82 26.45 9.09
N ARG A 153 -17.36 27.06 10.19
CA ARG A 153 -18.20 27.51 11.29
C ARG A 153 -18.75 28.90 10.97
N ASN A 154 -19.75 28.99 10.09
CA ASN A 154 -20.40 30.24 9.65
C ASN A 154 -19.38 31.35 9.25
N GLU A 155 -19.78 32.63 9.37
CA GLU A 155 -19.05 33.84 8.93
C GLU A 155 -17.64 34.05 9.52
N THR A 156 -17.16 33.15 10.39
CA THR A 156 -15.87 33.29 11.08
C THR A 156 -14.64 32.93 10.23
N GLY A 157 -14.84 32.29 9.07
CA GLY A 157 -13.73 31.83 8.24
C GLY A 157 -12.88 30.72 8.88
N LEU A 158 -13.45 30.02 9.87
CA LEU A 158 -12.83 28.91 10.58
C LEU A 158 -13.38 27.56 10.10
N LEU A 159 -12.54 26.54 10.04
CA LEU A 159 -12.94 25.16 9.79
C LEU A 159 -13.76 24.63 10.97
N ASN A 160 -14.81 23.88 10.65
CA ASN A 160 -15.71 23.24 11.63
C ASN A 160 -15.59 21.72 11.60
N ALA A 161 -15.68 21.13 10.40
CA ALA A 161 -15.60 19.70 10.22
C ALA A 161 -14.97 19.33 8.88
N LEU A 162 -14.53 18.07 8.79
CA LEU A 162 -14.20 17.37 7.57
C LEU A 162 -15.23 16.26 7.37
N SER A 163 -15.93 16.26 6.25
CA SER A 163 -16.75 15.14 5.80
C SER A 163 -15.90 14.25 4.90
N LEU A 164 -15.84 12.96 5.21
CA LEU A 164 -15.20 11.95 4.37
C LEU A 164 -16.30 11.07 3.78
N THR A 165 -16.45 11.07 2.46
CA THR A 165 -17.41 10.22 1.75
C THR A 165 -16.65 9.10 1.05
N GLN A 166 -16.94 7.86 1.38
CA GLN A 166 -16.45 6.71 0.65
C GLN A 166 -17.18 6.61 -0.69
N LEU A 167 -16.43 6.43 -1.77
CA LEU A 167 -16.98 6.33 -3.12
C LEU A 167 -17.19 4.87 -3.57
N ASP A 168 -16.54 3.93 -2.90
CA ASP A 168 -16.70 2.50 -3.14
C ASP A 168 -17.69 1.88 -2.13
N ASP A 169 -18.42 0.85 -2.55
CA ASP A 169 -19.39 0.15 -1.69
C ASP A 169 -18.74 -0.83 -0.69
N ASP A 170 -17.41 -1.06 -0.78
CA ASP A 170 -16.69 -1.99 0.09
C ASP A 170 -15.97 -1.26 1.24
N ASN A 171 -16.61 -1.20 2.42
CA ASN A 171 -16.00 -0.65 3.65
C ASN A 171 -15.33 -1.71 4.54
N ARG A 172 -14.70 -2.73 3.95
CA ARG A 172 -13.97 -3.76 4.72
C ARG A 172 -12.84 -3.21 5.60
N LEU A 173 -12.23 -2.09 5.23
CA LEU A 173 -11.18 -1.43 6.03
C LEU A 173 -11.71 -0.67 7.24
N GLY A 174 -13.01 -0.41 7.29
CA GLY A 174 -13.59 0.53 8.23
C GLY A 174 -13.16 1.97 7.95
N TRP A 175 -13.65 2.86 8.82
CA TRP A 175 -13.40 4.28 8.71
C TRP A 175 -12.07 4.67 9.37
N PRO A 176 -11.23 5.49 8.71
CA PRO A 176 -9.97 5.93 9.29
C PRO A 176 -10.20 6.84 10.49
N GLU A 177 -9.25 6.85 11.42
CA GLU A 177 -9.06 7.96 12.34
C GLU A 177 -8.44 9.13 11.57
N VAL A 178 -8.91 10.34 11.81
CA VAL A 178 -8.48 11.52 11.05
C VAL A 178 -7.85 12.54 11.98
N SER A 179 -6.68 13.03 11.58
CA SER A 179 -6.05 14.18 12.22
C SER A 179 -5.58 15.20 11.20
N VAL A 180 -5.53 16.46 11.61
CA VAL A 180 -4.99 17.55 10.82
C VAL A 180 -3.68 17.99 11.46
N VAL A 181 -2.61 18.01 10.66
CA VAL A 181 -1.31 18.51 11.08
C VAL A 181 -1.16 19.94 10.58
N LEU A 182 -1.04 20.87 11.53
CA LEU A 182 -0.90 22.30 11.30
C LEU A 182 0.58 22.70 11.25
N ALA A 183 0.86 24.00 11.07
CA ALA A 183 2.20 24.56 11.18
C ALA A 183 2.83 24.24 12.55
N GLY A 184 4.14 23.96 12.57
CA GLY A 184 4.86 23.55 13.78
C GLY A 184 4.57 22.11 14.23
N ASP A 185 4.10 21.24 13.31
CA ASP A 185 3.80 19.82 13.57
C ASP A 185 2.73 19.56 14.64
N ILE A 186 1.90 20.57 14.93
CA ILE A 186 0.78 20.42 15.87
C ILE A 186 -0.26 19.49 15.26
N VAL A 187 -0.45 18.32 15.88
CA VAL A 187 -1.43 17.32 15.48
C VAL A 187 -2.74 17.59 16.21
N VAL A 188 -3.79 17.88 15.44
CA VAL A 188 -5.16 18.05 15.94
C VAL A 188 -5.97 16.81 15.57
N PRO A 189 -6.30 15.91 16.51
CA PRO A 189 -7.21 14.81 16.24
C PRO A 189 -8.62 15.35 16.00
N LEU A 190 -9.33 14.77 15.04
CA LEU A 190 -10.74 15.08 14.78
C LEU A 190 -11.63 13.98 15.37
N GLU A 191 -12.78 14.38 15.90
CA GLU A 191 -13.76 13.46 16.49
C GLU A 191 -14.75 13.02 15.41
N GLY A 192 -14.68 11.73 15.04
CA GLY A 192 -15.54 11.14 14.01
C GLY A 192 -16.89 10.67 14.59
N THR A 193 -18.00 11.10 14.00
CA THR A 193 -19.35 10.64 14.36
C THR A 193 -19.61 9.21 13.90
N ASP A 194 -20.77 8.64 14.27
CA ASP A 194 -21.26 7.46 13.56
C ASP A 194 -21.46 7.78 12.07
N PRO A 195 -21.08 6.86 11.16
CA PRO A 195 -21.22 7.08 9.73
C PRO A 195 -22.69 7.08 9.33
N LEU A 196 -23.06 8.01 8.46
CA LEU A 196 -24.36 8.06 7.81
C LEU A 196 -24.21 7.61 6.35
N ARG A 197 -24.66 6.38 6.06
CA ARG A 197 -24.45 5.71 4.76
C ARG A 197 -22.95 5.62 4.43
N SER A 198 -22.53 6.15 3.29
CA SER A 198 -21.14 6.19 2.84
C SER A 198 -20.39 7.45 3.29
N THR A 199 -20.88 8.20 4.28
CA THR A 199 -20.21 9.43 4.75
C THR A 199 -20.02 9.41 6.26
N ARG A 200 -18.86 9.88 6.71
CA ARG A 200 -18.55 10.11 8.12
C ARG A 200 -18.02 11.53 8.31
N ASP A 201 -18.57 12.23 9.29
CA ASP A 201 -18.16 13.58 9.64
C ASP A 201 -17.16 13.56 10.80
N TYR A 202 -16.13 14.38 10.69
CA TYR A 202 -15.04 14.51 11.65
C TYR A 202 -14.94 15.96 12.11
N PHE A 203 -15.19 16.22 13.39
CA PHE A 203 -15.27 17.58 13.93
C PHE A 203 -13.95 18.02 14.55
N PHE A 204 -13.60 19.29 14.34
CA PHE A 204 -12.49 19.91 15.07
C PHE A 204 -12.88 20.10 16.55
N PRO A 205 -11.96 19.87 17.50
CA PRO A 205 -12.24 20.11 18.91
C PRO A 205 -12.64 21.56 19.16
N GLU A 206 -13.62 21.79 20.05
CA GLU A 206 -14.25 23.12 20.22
C GLU A 206 -13.28 24.26 20.58
N LYS A 207 -12.15 23.93 21.21
CA LYS A 207 -11.13 24.90 21.63
C LYS A 207 -10.12 25.21 20.53
N VAL A 208 -10.08 24.42 19.46
CA VAL A 208 -9.17 24.62 18.35
C VAL A 208 -9.82 25.53 17.32
N ARG A 209 -9.03 26.47 16.81
CA ARG A 209 -9.46 27.48 15.82
C ARG A 209 -8.51 27.37 14.63
N VAL A 210 -8.98 26.78 13.53
CA VAL A 210 -8.18 26.61 12.32
C VAL A 210 -8.77 27.49 11.22
N PRO A 211 -8.08 28.55 10.78
CA PRO A 211 -8.50 29.34 9.63
C PRO A 211 -8.58 28.49 8.36
N VAL A 212 -9.57 28.76 7.50
CA VAL A 212 -9.73 28.07 6.20
C VAL A 212 -8.46 28.17 5.34
N THR A 213 -7.78 29.30 5.40
CA THR A 213 -6.57 29.59 4.61
C THR A 213 -5.30 28.99 5.20
N ALA A 214 -5.37 28.41 6.40
CA ALA A 214 -4.19 27.85 7.05
C ALA A 214 -3.67 26.62 6.27
N PRO A 215 -2.36 26.54 6.00
CA PRO A 215 -1.76 25.36 5.40
C PRO A 215 -1.93 24.18 6.35
N ARG A 216 -2.30 23.03 5.78
CA ARG A 216 -2.65 21.83 6.56
C ARG A 216 -2.20 20.56 5.85
N ARG A 217 -1.90 19.53 6.63
CA ARG A 217 -1.73 18.16 6.14
C ARG A 217 -2.81 17.29 6.76
N LEU A 218 -3.51 16.53 5.92
CA LEU A 218 -4.44 15.52 6.39
C LEU A 218 -3.68 14.22 6.68
N ARG A 219 -3.96 13.61 7.83
CA ARG A 219 -3.45 12.28 8.19
C ARG A 219 -4.65 11.37 8.43
N LEU A 220 -4.73 10.32 7.62
CA LEU A 220 -5.69 9.22 7.73
C LEU A 220 -4.95 8.03 8.35
N THR A 221 -5.45 7.51 9.46
CA THR A 221 -4.89 6.34 10.14
C THR A 221 -5.91 5.23 10.12
N PHE A 222 -5.58 4.10 9.49
CA PHE A 222 -6.43 2.91 9.48
C PHE A 222 -5.97 1.96 10.60
N PRO A 223 -6.74 1.80 11.67
CA PRO A 223 -6.36 0.93 12.77
C PRO A 223 -6.54 -0.55 12.37
N LYS A 224 -5.81 -1.44 13.06
CA LYS A 224 -5.98 -2.91 12.98
C LYS A 224 -5.75 -3.52 11.58
N LEU A 225 -4.88 -2.93 10.76
CA LEU A 225 -4.44 -3.58 9.54
C LEU A 225 -3.60 -4.82 9.86
N HIS A 226 -4.05 -5.98 9.37
CA HIS A 226 -3.35 -7.24 9.59
C HIS A 226 -2.32 -7.51 8.48
N ILE A 227 -1.08 -7.86 8.86
CA ILE A 227 0.03 -8.05 7.90
C ILE A 227 -0.19 -9.22 6.93
N ALA A 228 -1.04 -10.18 7.32
CA ALA A 228 -1.44 -11.29 6.45
C ALA A 228 -2.34 -10.81 5.29
N GLU A 229 -3.05 -9.70 5.48
CA GLU A 229 -3.99 -9.14 4.52
C GLU A 229 -3.45 -7.93 3.78
N VAL A 230 -2.65 -7.08 4.43
CA VAL A 230 -2.13 -5.84 3.89
C VAL A 230 -0.61 -5.81 4.02
N GLN A 231 0.08 -5.96 2.89
CA GLN A 231 1.54 -6.11 2.83
C GLN A 231 2.28 -4.93 2.22
N ASN A 232 1.56 -4.06 1.52
CA ASN A 232 2.06 -2.76 1.09
C ASN A 232 0.90 -1.79 0.94
N ALA A 233 1.23 -0.50 0.87
CA ALA A 233 0.24 0.54 0.64
C ALA A 233 0.82 1.67 -0.23
N THR A 234 -0.01 2.28 -1.07
CA THR A 234 0.28 3.58 -1.67
C THR A 234 -0.92 4.51 -1.53
N THR A 235 -0.68 5.80 -1.73
CA THR A 235 -1.72 6.80 -1.69
C THR A 235 -1.56 7.76 -2.83
N ALA A 236 -2.71 8.22 -3.31
CA ALA A 236 -2.87 9.12 -4.42
C ALA A 236 -3.88 10.20 -4.04
N VAL A 237 -3.60 11.44 -4.43
CA VAL A 237 -4.50 12.57 -4.15
C VAL A 237 -4.64 13.44 -5.38
N SER A 238 -5.88 13.86 -5.65
CA SER A 238 -6.19 14.94 -6.59
C SER A 238 -7.13 15.94 -5.93
N VAL A 239 -7.05 17.20 -6.35
CA VAL A 239 -7.93 18.26 -5.88
C VAL A 239 -9.03 18.45 -6.92
N VAL A 240 -10.27 18.46 -6.46
CA VAL A 240 -11.45 18.76 -7.26
C VAL A 240 -11.92 20.16 -6.90
N HIS A 241 -11.64 21.08 -7.79
CA HIS A 241 -12.04 22.48 -7.70
C HIS A 241 -13.47 22.68 -8.21
N ASN A 242 -14.14 23.71 -7.69
CA ASN A 242 -15.47 24.16 -8.12
C ASN A 242 -16.58 23.12 -7.96
N ALA A 243 -16.39 22.04 -7.19
CA ALA A 243 -17.42 21.02 -6.96
C ALA A 243 -18.73 21.62 -6.38
N ARG A 244 -18.59 22.73 -5.65
CA ARG A 244 -19.67 23.54 -5.06
C ARG A 244 -19.45 25.02 -5.32
N LEU A 245 -19.49 25.43 -6.60
CA LEU A 245 -19.21 26.80 -7.05
C LEU A 245 -20.13 27.84 -6.39
N LEU A 246 -21.40 27.46 -6.14
CA LEU A 246 -22.40 28.32 -5.49
C LEU A 246 -22.50 28.07 -3.97
N GLY A 247 -21.48 27.45 -3.37
CA GLY A 247 -21.42 27.13 -1.95
C GLY A 247 -22.18 25.85 -1.57
N ALA A 248 -22.09 25.48 -0.28
CA ALA A 248 -22.60 24.20 0.24
C ALA A 248 -24.11 24.02 0.07
N SER A 249 -24.89 25.11 0.13
CA SER A 249 -26.34 25.13 -0.02
C SER A 249 -26.81 25.31 -1.46
N GLY A 250 -25.89 25.57 -2.39
CA GLY A 250 -26.19 25.75 -3.81
C GLY A 250 -26.42 24.41 -4.55
N PRO A 251 -26.99 24.46 -5.78
CA PRO A 251 -27.08 23.28 -6.63
C PRO A 251 -25.68 22.70 -6.90
N ARG A 252 -25.60 21.41 -7.22
CA ARG A 252 -24.33 20.78 -7.62
C ARG A 252 -23.81 21.49 -8.87
N THR A 253 -22.50 21.80 -8.89
CA THR A 253 -21.86 22.31 -10.11
C THR A 253 -21.97 21.25 -11.21
N CYS A 254 -22.26 21.69 -12.44
CA CYS A 254 -22.23 20.81 -13.61
C CYS A 254 -20.81 20.26 -13.81
N SER A 255 -20.68 18.97 -14.11
CA SER A 255 -19.38 18.28 -14.23
C SER A 255 -18.44 18.96 -15.23
N SER A 256 -18.95 19.57 -16.30
CA SER A 256 -18.16 20.33 -17.29
C SER A 256 -17.45 21.57 -16.72
N PHE A 257 -17.85 22.04 -15.52
CA PHE A 257 -17.24 23.18 -14.83
C PHE A 257 -16.44 22.76 -13.59
N MET A 258 -16.36 21.46 -13.30
CA MET A 258 -15.49 20.91 -12.27
C MET A 258 -14.10 20.70 -12.86
N PHE A 259 -13.08 21.19 -12.16
CA PHE A 259 -11.69 20.99 -12.57
C PHE A 259 -11.01 20.05 -11.59
N ARG A 260 -10.34 19.02 -12.09
CA ARG A 260 -9.57 18.06 -11.29
C ARG A 260 -8.09 18.23 -11.61
N THR A 261 -7.27 18.42 -10.58
CA THR A 261 -5.81 18.42 -10.77
C THR A 261 -5.33 17.03 -11.17
N PRO A 262 -4.18 16.92 -11.86
CA PRO A 262 -3.48 15.65 -11.98
C PRO A 262 -3.28 15.01 -10.60
N GLU A 263 -3.23 13.68 -10.60
CA GLU A 263 -3.03 12.91 -9.39
C GLU A 263 -1.58 13.00 -8.93
N SER A 264 -1.40 13.30 -7.65
CA SER A 264 -0.11 13.20 -6.98
C SER A 264 -0.08 11.90 -6.18
N ALA A 265 0.76 10.96 -6.60
CA ALA A 265 0.91 9.65 -5.97
C ALA A 265 2.38 9.37 -5.60
N PHE A 266 2.60 8.45 -4.67
CA PHE A 266 3.94 7.90 -4.47
C PHE A 266 4.26 6.92 -5.62
N PRO A 267 5.45 7.02 -6.24
CA PRO A 267 5.81 6.21 -7.41
C PRO A 267 5.98 4.73 -7.08
N GLN A 268 6.27 4.40 -5.82
CA GLN A 268 6.44 3.03 -5.34
C GLN A 268 5.59 2.83 -4.08
N PRO A 269 4.99 1.63 -3.92
CA PRO A 269 4.28 1.29 -2.71
C PRO A 269 5.25 1.22 -1.53
N LEU A 270 4.75 1.61 -0.36
CA LEU A 270 5.47 1.48 0.89
C LEU A 270 5.25 0.08 1.46
N PHE A 271 6.35 -0.58 1.80
CA PHE A 271 6.34 -1.86 2.50
C PHE A 271 6.61 -1.62 3.99
N PRO A 272 5.82 -2.19 4.90
CA PRO A 272 6.10 -2.12 6.32
C PRO A 272 7.41 -2.86 6.64
N LEU A 273 8.11 -2.37 7.67
CA LEU A 273 9.17 -3.08 8.36
C LEU A 273 8.86 -3.02 9.85
N ILE A 274 8.01 -3.93 10.31
CA ILE A 274 7.65 -4.01 11.72
C ILE A 274 8.72 -4.83 12.41
N ARG A 275 9.41 -4.25 13.39
CA ARG A 275 10.43 -4.96 14.17
C ARG A 275 10.08 -4.92 15.64
N VAL A 276 9.88 -6.10 16.22
CA VAL A 276 9.72 -6.29 17.66
C VAL A 276 10.99 -6.95 18.19
N ALA A 277 11.77 -6.16 18.93
CA ALA A 277 13.05 -6.59 19.47
C ALA A 277 12.93 -7.12 20.92
N ASP A 278 11.93 -6.64 21.66
CA ASP A 278 11.72 -7.00 23.06
C ASP A 278 11.24 -8.47 23.18
N PRO A 279 11.61 -9.17 24.28
CA PRO A 279 11.14 -10.51 24.54
C PRO A 279 9.61 -10.57 24.61
N LEU A 280 9.03 -11.48 23.82
CA LEU A 280 7.62 -11.83 23.88
C LEU A 280 7.50 -13.21 24.53
N VAL A 281 7.06 -13.25 25.78
CA VAL A 281 6.91 -14.50 26.53
C VAL A 281 5.63 -15.22 26.09
N MET A 282 5.81 -16.43 25.58
CA MET A 282 4.77 -17.33 25.08
C MET A 282 4.38 -18.36 26.14
N LYS A 283 3.35 -19.15 25.84
CA LYS A 283 3.06 -20.37 26.62
C LYS A 283 4.26 -21.33 26.58
N PRO A 284 4.44 -22.18 27.61
CA PRO A 284 5.52 -23.16 27.61
C PRO A 284 5.53 -24.05 26.38
N TRP A 285 6.72 -24.40 25.91
CA TRP A 285 6.88 -25.33 24.80
C TRP A 285 6.51 -26.75 25.23
N THR A 286 5.55 -27.37 24.54
CA THR A 286 5.05 -28.73 24.86
C THR A 286 5.73 -29.83 24.05
N GLY A 287 6.53 -29.47 23.04
CA GLY A 287 7.42 -30.39 22.33
C GLY A 287 6.76 -31.40 21.41
N LYS A 288 5.47 -31.22 21.07
CA LYS A 288 4.75 -32.22 20.29
C LYS A 288 4.39 -31.83 18.87
N GLY A 289 4.39 -30.56 18.46
CA GLY A 289 4.19 -30.13 17.06
C GLY A 289 2.89 -30.55 16.35
N GLU A 290 2.10 -31.44 16.96
CA GLU A 290 0.97 -32.17 16.36
C GLU A 290 -0.39 -31.72 16.92
N SER A 291 -0.42 -30.97 18.02
CA SER A 291 -1.66 -30.44 18.61
C SER A 291 -1.94 -29.02 18.12
N GLU A 292 -3.21 -28.65 17.98
CA GLU A 292 -3.67 -27.25 17.86
C GLU A 292 -3.20 -26.38 19.05
N ASP A 293 -2.85 -27.01 20.18
CA ASP A 293 -2.25 -26.36 21.35
C ASP A 293 -0.75 -26.06 21.22
N ASP A 294 -0.09 -26.42 20.10
CA ASP A 294 1.32 -26.09 19.89
C ASP A 294 1.50 -24.56 19.84
N ALA A 295 2.31 -24.05 20.78
CA ALA A 295 2.46 -22.63 20.96
C ALA A 295 3.11 -21.93 19.76
N PHE A 296 3.98 -22.61 18.99
CA PHE A 296 4.58 -22.05 17.79
C PHE A 296 3.57 -22.05 16.64
N ARG A 297 2.77 -23.12 16.48
CA ARG A 297 1.64 -23.12 15.53
C ARG A 297 0.65 -22.00 15.82
N ALA A 298 0.31 -21.77 17.09
CA ALA A 298 -0.58 -20.68 17.50
C ALA A 298 -0.01 -19.28 17.19
N VAL A 299 1.32 -19.11 17.32
CA VAL A 299 2.00 -17.88 16.89
C VAL A 299 1.87 -17.69 15.38
N LEU A 300 2.11 -18.74 14.58
CA LEU A 300 1.91 -18.67 13.14
C LEU A 300 0.43 -18.37 12.81
N GLY A 301 -0.52 -19.09 13.39
CA GLY A 301 -1.96 -18.84 13.23
C GLY A 301 -2.32 -17.37 13.49
N THR A 302 -1.85 -16.81 14.61
CA THR A 302 -2.07 -15.39 14.96
C THR A 302 -1.43 -14.43 13.96
N LEU A 303 -0.18 -14.67 13.55
CA LEU A 303 0.54 -13.77 12.63
C LEU A 303 0.00 -13.79 11.21
N PHE A 304 -0.62 -14.90 10.84
CA PHE A 304 -1.06 -15.17 9.48
C PHE A 304 -2.57 -15.23 9.32
N ASP A 305 -3.34 -14.93 10.37
CA ASP A 305 -4.80 -15.05 10.39
C ASP A 305 -5.25 -16.46 9.94
N GLU A 306 -4.59 -17.47 10.50
CA GLU A 306 -4.71 -18.90 10.15
C GLU A 306 -4.35 -19.25 8.69
N ARG A 307 -3.83 -18.29 7.91
CA ARG A 307 -3.41 -18.46 6.51
C ARG A 307 -1.88 -18.44 6.36
N PHE A 308 -1.21 -19.24 7.19
CA PHE A 308 0.25 -19.35 7.19
C PHE A 308 0.80 -20.33 6.15
N GLU A 309 -0.05 -21.24 5.65
CA GLU A 309 0.29 -22.11 4.53
C GLU A 309 0.75 -21.27 3.33
N ASP A 310 1.79 -21.75 2.66
CA ASP A 310 2.38 -21.05 1.54
C ASP A 310 2.81 -19.61 1.85
N ARG A 311 3.28 -19.32 3.06
CA ARG A 311 3.96 -18.06 3.38
C ARG A 311 5.46 -18.28 3.42
N ASP A 312 6.23 -17.29 2.99
CA ASP A 312 7.68 -17.32 3.17
C ASP A 312 8.04 -16.78 4.55
N ILE A 313 8.71 -17.61 5.34
CA ILE A 313 9.27 -17.24 6.63
C ILE A 313 10.76 -17.55 6.70
N GLY A 314 11.47 -16.87 7.59
CA GLY A 314 12.81 -17.28 8.00
C GLY A 314 12.84 -17.28 9.52
N PHE A 315 13.53 -18.24 10.12
CA PHE A 315 13.59 -18.29 11.57
C PHE A 315 14.90 -18.85 12.10
N ALA A 316 15.27 -18.42 13.30
CA ALA A 316 16.38 -18.97 14.05
C ALA A 316 15.86 -19.50 15.38
N ILE A 317 16.38 -20.65 15.81
CA ILE A 317 16.05 -21.28 17.09
C ILE A 317 17.28 -21.20 17.97
N ARG A 318 17.08 -20.74 19.20
CA ARG A 318 18.11 -20.70 20.25
C ARG A 318 17.56 -21.32 21.53
N TYR A 319 18.46 -21.90 22.33
CA TYR A 319 18.14 -22.37 23.67
C TYR A 319 18.78 -21.43 24.69
N GLY A 320 17.95 -20.79 25.51
CA GLY A 320 18.36 -19.91 26.59
C GLY A 320 18.36 -20.64 27.93
N TYR A 321 19.31 -20.33 28.81
CA TYR A 321 19.24 -20.72 30.22
C TYR A 321 19.90 -19.66 31.11
N THR A 322 19.53 -19.66 32.38
CA THR A 322 20.11 -18.76 33.39
C THR A 322 21.54 -19.18 33.70
N LEU A 323 22.50 -18.32 33.37
CA LEU A 323 23.92 -18.51 33.67
C LEU A 323 24.25 -18.05 35.11
N ALA A 324 23.62 -16.95 35.56
CA ALA A 324 23.74 -16.45 36.91
C ALA A 324 22.44 -15.78 37.36
N GLU A 325 22.10 -15.95 38.64
CA GLU A 325 20.96 -15.28 39.26
C GLU A 325 21.20 -13.76 39.34
N GLY A 326 20.13 -12.97 39.19
CA GLY A 326 20.17 -11.51 39.17
C GLY A 326 18.81 -10.89 38.83
N ASP A 327 18.75 -9.56 38.80
CA ASP A 327 17.58 -8.79 38.36
C ASP A 327 18.01 -7.72 37.32
N PRO A 328 17.90 -7.99 36.01
CA PRO A 328 17.44 -9.24 35.41
C PRO A 328 18.49 -10.38 35.49
N PRO A 329 18.09 -11.65 35.43
CA PRO A 329 19.01 -12.78 35.45
C PRO A 329 19.94 -12.75 34.22
N LEU A 330 21.19 -13.15 34.40
CA LEU A 330 22.13 -13.26 33.29
C LEU A 330 21.79 -14.52 32.49
N GLN A 331 21.29 -14.34 31.27
CA GLN A 331 20.96 -15.44 30.36
C GLN A 331 22.03 -15.59 29.28
N THR A 332 22.26 -16.83 28.88
CA THR A 332 23.06 -17.16 27.69
C THR A 332 22.21 -17.94 26.70
N PHE A 333 22.47 -17.77 25.41
CA PHE A 333 21.71 -18.39 24.32
C PHE A 333 22.62 -19.23 23.43
N LEU A 334 22.31 -20.52 23.32
CA LEU A 334 23.00 -21.46 22.45
C LEU A 334 22.26 -21.55 21.10
N PRO A 335 22.97 -21.54 19.96
CA PRO A 335 22.34 -21.75 18.66
C PRO A 335 21.88 -23.20 18.52
N VAL A 336 20.64 -23.38 18.05
CA VAL A 336 20.03 -24.70 17.83
C VAL A 336 19.89 -24.93 16.33
N ALA A 337 19.21 -24.03 15.63
CA ALA A 337 18.99 -24.12 14.19
C ALA A 337 18.82 -22.74 13.54
N LEU A 338 19.11 -22.68 12.25
CA LEU A 338 18.83 -21.52 11.40
C LEU A 338 18.14 -22.02 10.13
N HIS A 339 16.91 -21.56 9.93
CA HIS A 339 16.14 -21.79 8.73
C HIS A 339 16.11 -20.48 7.93
N PRO A 340 16.85 -20.40 6.81
CA PRO A 340 16.75 -19.27 5.92
C PRO A 340 15.34 -19.19 5.33
N ARG A 341 15.07 -18.14 4.53
CA ARG A 341 13.77 -17.95 3.88
C ARG A 341 13.29 -19.25 3.21
N THR A 342 12.23 -19.81 3.76
CA THR A 342 11.59 -21.06 3.34
C THR A 342 10.08 -20.85 3.29
N ARG A 343 9.42 -21.60 2.42
CA ARG A 343 7.97 -21.63 2.38
C ARG A 343 7.45 -22.53 3.50
N VAL A 344 6.40 -22.07 4.18
CA VAL A 344 5.70 -22.84 5.20
C VAL A 344 4.80 -23.87 4.54
N ASP A 345 4.89 -25.09 5.04
CA ASP A 345 4.10 -26.25 4.65
C ASP A 345 3.72 -27.08 5.90
N ASP A 346 2.99 -28.16 5.68
CA ASP A 346 2.53 -29.07 6.75
C ASP A 346 3.68 -29.72 7.54
N GLN A 347 4.90 -29.72 7.00
CA GLN A 347 6.08 -30.31 7.64
C GLN A 347 6.90 -29.28 8.43
N THR A 348 6.57 -27.99 8.29
CA THR A 348 7.36 -26.92 8.92
C THR A 348 7.29 -26.97 10.44
N VAL A 349 6.10 -27.09 11.03
CA VAL A 349 5.95 -27.16 12.50
C VAL A 349 6.46 -28.50 13.06
N PRO A 350 6.11 -29.68 12.50
CA PRO A 350 6.70 -30.95 12.92
C PRO A 350 8.23 -30.96 12.82
N GLY A 351 8.80 -30.46 11.72
CA GLY A 351 10.24 -30.40 11.51
C GLY A 351 10.97 -29.50 12.51
N VAL A 352 10.33 -28.42 13.01
CA VAL A 352 10.85 -27.60 14.11
C VAL A 352 10.89 -28.40 15.40
N ALA A 353 9.82 -29.13 15.74
CA ALA A 353 9.78 -29.96 16.93
C ALA A 353 10.84 -31.07 16.89
N ASP A 354 10.96 -31.78 15.76
CA ASP A 354 11.98 -32.81 15.55
C ASP A 354 13.41 -32.24 15.70
N THR A 355 13.65 -31.04 15.17
CA THR A 355 14.95 -30.36 15.28
C THR A 355 15.28 -30.03 16.74
N ILE A 356 14.29 -29.57 17.50
CA ILE A 356 14.44 -29.25 18.92
C ILE A 356 14.73 -30.53 19.73
N GLU A 357 13.96 -31.60 19.53
CA GLU A 357 14.17 -32.86 20.24
C GLU A 357 15.51 -33.50 19.91
N ALA A 358 15.90 -33.56 18.63
CA ALA A 358 17.21 -34.07 18.22
C ALA A 358 18.37 -33.28 18.85
N TRP A 359 18.24 -31.95 18.99
CA TRP A 359 19.24 -31.14 19.65
C TRP A 359 19.28 -31.40 21.17
N LYS A 360 18.11 -31.52 21.83
CA LYS A 360 18.02 -31.85 23.26
C LYS A 360 18.69 -33.18 23.58
N GLU A 361 18.40 -34.22 22.80
CA GLU A 361 19.01 -35.56 22.98
C GLU A 361 20.53 -35.52 22.86
N LYS A 362 21.05 -34.68 21.98
CA LYS A 362 22.50 -34.56 21.72
C LYS A 362 23.23 -33.73 22.78
N VAL A 363 22.63 -32.63 23.22
CA VAL A 363 23.30 -31.63 24.06
C VAL A 363 23.02 -31.84 25.55
N ASP A 364 21.88 -32.46 25.90
CA ASP A 364 21.38 -32.61 27.27
C ASP A 364 21.47 -31.29 28.08
N PRO A 365 20.76 -30.24 27.64
CA PRO A 365 20.90 -28.90 28.20
C PRO A 365 20.31 -28.80 29.62
N VAL A 366 20.81 -27.85 30.40
CA VAL A 366 20.26 -27.51 31.73
C VAL A 366 18.81 -27.03 31.58
N GLN A 367 17.86 -27.77 32.14
CA GLN A 367 16.43 -27.48 31.99
C GLN A 367 15.91 -26.44 32.98
N THR A 368 16.53 -26.30 34.16
CA THR A 368 16.12 -25.33 35.17
C THR A 368 16.33 -23.91 34.67
N GLY A 369 15.25 -23.12 34.59
CA GLY A 369 15.31 -21.77 34.01
C GLY A 369 15.55 -21.76 32.50
N GLY A 370 15.40 -22.90 31.82
CA GLY A 370 15.57 -23.02 30.39
C GLY A 370 14.40 -22.43 29.59
N CYS A 371 14.70 -21.91 28.40
CA CYS A 371 13.70 -21.43 27.46
C CYS A 371 14.14 -21.66 26.01
N TRP A 372 13.16 -21.80 25.11
CA TRP A 372 13.38 -21.71 23.67
C TRP A 372 13.15 -20.28 23.23
N SER A 373 14.02 -19.77 22.37
CA SER A 373 13.89 -18.44 21.77
C SER A 373 13.87 -18.56 20.26
N PHE A 374 12.85 -17.97 19.64
CA PHE A 374 12.73 -17.92 18.19
C PHE A 374 12.87 -16.48 17.70
N ASP A 375 13.73 -16.30 16.71
CA ASP A 375 13.73 -15.13 15.84
C ASP A 375 12.89 -15.51 14.62
N LEU A 376 11.79 -14.83 14.33
CA LEU A 376 10.91 -15.09 13.19
C LEU A 376 10.86 -13.88 12.25
N SER A 377 10.96 -14.12 10.96
CA SER A 377 10.89 -13.11 9.90
C SER A 377 9.84 -13.52 8.87
N LEU A 378 8.98 -12.58 8.46
CA LEU A 378 7.94 -12.76 7.46
C LEU A 378 8.29 -11.97 6.19
N TYR A 379 8.16 -12.58 5.02
CA TYR A 379 8.40 -11.95 3.73
C TYR A 379 7.12 -11.66 2.94
N SER A 380 7.19 -10.73 2.00
CA SER A 380 6.04 -10.36 1.16
C SER A 380 5.65 -11.48 0.20
N THR A 381 4.35 -11.71 0.09
CA THR A 381 3.75 -12.51 -0.98
C THR A 381 3.27 -11.65 -2.15
N VAL A 382 3.03 -10.35 -1.93
CA VAL A 382 2.67 -9.38 -2.97
C VAL A 382 3.89 -9.06 -3.86
N ASN A 383 5.07 -8.97 -3.24
CA ASN A 383 6.34 -8.80 -3.94
C ASN A 383 7.34 -9.91 -3.52
N PRO A 384 7.32 -11.09 -4.18
CA PRO A 384 8.18 -12.21 -3.81
C PRO A 384 9.68 -11.90 -3.96
N ASP A 385 10.05 -11.02 -4.89
CA ASP A 385 11.45 -10.65 -5.17
C ASP A 385 12.04 -9.75 -4.09
N GLN A 386 11.19 -9.13 -3.26
CA GLN A 386 11.63 -8.38 -2.10
C GLN A 386 12.35 -9.29 -1.10
N THR A 387 13.60 -8.95 -0.80
CA THR A 387 14.44 -9.68 0.16
C THR A 387 14.27 -9.21 1.60
N ARG A 388 13.72 -8.01 1.80
CA ARG A 388 13.49 -7.43 3.14
C ARG A 388 12.22 -8.01 3.76
N PRO A 389 12.25 -8.46 5.02
CA PRO A 389 11.05 -8.92 5.70
C PRO A 389 10.08 -7.76 5.95
N LEU A 390 8.79 -8.08 5.99
CA LEU A 390 7.71 -7.19 6.40
C LEU A 390 7.59 -7.09 7.93
N LEU A 391 7.90 -8.19 8.61
CA LEU A 391 7.84 -8.33 10.06
C LEU A 391 9.06 -9.12 10.55
N GLU A 392 9.68 -8.65 11.62
CA GLU A 392 10.72 -9.34 12.38
C GLU A 392 10.35 -9.40 13.86
N LEU A 393 10.26 -10.59 14.41
CA LEU A 393 10.10 -10.87 15.84
C LEU A 393 11.42 -11.48 16.32
N LYS A 394 12.20 -10.79 17.14
CA LYS A 394 13.57 -11.25 17.47
C LYS A 394 13.66 -12.13 18.71
N GLN A 395 12.63 -12.22 19.55
CA GLN A 395 12.68 -12.97 20.81
C GLN A 395 11.31 -13.51 21.22
N LEU A 396 10.78 -14.48 20.47
CA LEU A 396 9.63 -15.26 20.92
C LEU A 396 10.12 -16.31 21.93
N VAL A 397 9.86 -16.09 23.22
CA VAL A 397 10.41 -16.90 24.31
C VAL A 397 9.37 -17.89 24.80
N PHE A 398 9.65 -19.19 24.64
CA PHE A 398 8.83 -20.28 25.15
C PHE A 398 9.54 -20.92 26.34
N PRO A 399 9.05 -20.71 27.59
CA PRO A 399 9.63 -21.35 28.75
C PRO A 399 9.61 -22.89 28.62
N VAL A 400 10.64 -23.56 29.12
CA VAL A 400 10.58 -25.01 29.31
C VAL A 400 9.68 -25.28 30.51
N ALA A 401 8.69 -26.16 30.35
CA ALA A 401 7.84 -26.55 31.48
C ALA A 401 8.72 -27.19 32.57
N THR A 402 8.71 -26.62 33.78
CA THR A 402 9.28 -27.26 34.95
C THR A 402 8.44 -28.49 35.29
N ALA A 403 9.07 -29.67 35.26
CA ALA A 403 8.46 -30.94 35.64
C ALA A 403 7.97 -30.95 37.10
#